data_AF-V8BG86-F1
#
_entry.id   AF-V8BG86-F1
#
_cell.length_a   1.000
_cell.length_b   1.000
_cell.length_c   1.000
_cell.angle_alpha   90.00
_cell.angle_beta   90.00
_cell.angle_gamma   90.00
#
_symmetry.space_group_name_H-M   'P 1'
#
loop_
_entity.id
_entity.type
_entity.pdbx_description
1 polymer ?
#
loop_
_entity_poly.entity_id
_entity_poly.type
_entity_poly.pdbx_seq_one_letter_code
_entity_poly.pdbx_strand_id
1 'polypeptide(L)'
;MTKEHYLQMKKEFKIRFTIIIVLGIIASVFYIQILLSHSREVPFFITCLGTLTFINRSLIAPFFYEKKAAEKEHPEWKNLSTKGVEIPQEEIQKRNGISILSFIIVIVGFFMLYRPAPKTDVGTEVIKTNSEIQSVPESLTEKESSTVSNLTPKDVQTLQELKEEIESNAPSDSNSLDINKAKDFAEKAQQQNWLKRGE
;
A
#
# COMPACT_ATOMS: atom_id res chain seq x y z
N MET A 1 -9.69 -43.92 -5.27
CA MET A 1 -9.91 -42.91 -6.33
C MET A 1 -10.72 -43.54 -7.45
N THR A 2 -11.83 -42.96 -7.92
CA THR A 2 -12.57 -43.49 -9.10
C THR A 2 -12.16 -42.77 -10.38
N LYS A 3 -12.32 -43.43 -11.54
CA LYS A 3 -11.99 -42.83 -12.86
C LYS A 3 -12.80 -41.55 -13.13
N GLU A 4 -14.08 -41.56 -12.79
CA GLU A 4 -14.96 -40.39 -12.94
C GLU A 4 -14.49 -39.21 -12.08
N HIS A 5 -14.18 -39.48 -10.81
CA HIS A 5 -13.65 -38.46 -9.90
C HIS A 5 -12.31 -37.91 -10.40
N TYR A 6 -11.44 -38.75 -10.99
CA TYR A 6 -10.18 -38.29 -11.59
C TYR A 6 -10.43 -37.35 -12.76
N LEU A 7 -11.37 -37.69 -13.64
CA LEU A 7 -11.74 -36.86 -14.78
C LEU A 7 -12.33 -35.52 -14.34
N GLN A 8 -13.15 -35.50 -13.29
CA GLN A 8 -13.67 -34.27 -12.67
C GLN A 8 -12.52 -33.39 -12.17
N MET A 9 -11.61 -33.96 -11.36
CA MET A 9 -10.45 -33.23 -10.84
C MET A 9 -9.54 -32.70 -11.95
N LYS A 10 -9.30 -33.50 -13.00
CA LYS A 10 -8.49 -33.09 -14.16
C LYS A 10 -9.11 -31.90 -14.90
N LYS A 11 -10.43 -31.89 -15.05
CA LYS A 11 -11.18 -30.77 -15.64
C LYS A 11 -11.10 -29.54 -14.75
N GLU A 12 -11.35 -29.71 -13.45
CA GLU A 12 -11.26 -28.64 -12.45
C GLU A 12 -9.87 -28.00 -12.40
N PHE A 13 -8.82 -28.82 -12.35
CA PHE A 13 -7.45 -28.34 -12.39
C PHE A 13 -7.18 -27.46 -13.60
N LYS A 14 -7.62 -27.88 -14.80
CA LYS A 14 -7.43 -27.10 -16.03
C LYS A 14 -8.11 -25.73 -15.93
N ILE A 15 -9.34 -25.69 -15.44
CA ILE A 15 -10.10 -24.43 -15.27
C ILE A 15 -9.42 -23.53 -14.24
N ARG A 16 -9.07 -24.06 -13.07
CA ARG A 16 -8.41 -23.32 -11.98
C ARG A 16 -7.06 -22.75 -12.42
N PHE A 17 -6.29 -23.53 -13.15
CA PHE A 17 -5.02 -23.12 -13.72
C PHE A 17 -5.20 -21.96 -14.71
N THR A 18 -6.22 -22.02 -15.59
CA THR A 18 -6.55 -20.91 -16.50
C THR A 18 -6.91 -19.63 -15.75
N ILE A 19 -7.72 -19.71 -14.69
CA ILE A 19 -8.09 -18.53 -13.88
C ILE A 19 -6.85 -17.83 -13.30
N ILE A 20 -5.88 -18.60 -12.80
CA ILE A 20 -4.67 -18.07 -12.18
C ILE A 20 -3.76 -17.42 -13.23
N ILE A 21 -3.66 -17.98 -14.43
CA ILE A 21 -2.95 -17.35 -15.54
C ILE A 21 -3.59 -15.99 -15.86
N VAL A 22 -4.91 -15.94 -15.99
CA VAL A 22 -5.64 -14.69 -16.30
C VAL A 22 -5.41 -13.65 -15.20
N LEU A 23 -5.51 -14.04 -13.93
CA LEU A 23 -5.21 -13.15 -12.81
C LEU A 23 -3.76 -12.66 -12.83
N GLY A 24 -2.80 -13.53 -13.14
CA GLY A 24 -1.38 -13.18 -13.24
C GLY A 24 -1.11 -12.17 -14.36
N ILE A 25 -1.81 -12.29 -15.50
CA ILE A 25 -1.71 -11.32 -16.61
C ILE A 25 -2.24 -9.96 -16.15
N ILE A 26 -3.41 -9.92 -15.51
CA ILE A 26 -4.01 -8.67 -15.01
C ILE A 26 -3.12 -8.00 -13.95
N ALA A 27 -2.63 -8.77 -12.99
CA ALA A 27 -1.72 -8.29 -11.96
C ALA A 27 -0.41 -7.73 -12.57
N SER A 28 0.11 -8.38 -13.62
CA SER A 28 1.30 -7.90 -14.34
C SER A 28 1.06 -6.57 -15.05
N VAL A 29 -0.10 -6.39 -15.71
CA VAL A 29 -0.47 -5.11 -16.34
C VAL A 29 -0.54 -4.00 -15.29
N PHE A 30 -1.21 -4.25 -14.16
CA PHE A 30 -1.27 -3.29 -13.06
C PHE A 30 0.10 -2.97 -12.46
N TYR A 31 0.96 -3.98 -12.33
CA TYR A 31 2.30 -3.78 -11.83
C TYR A 31 3.13 -2.88 -12.76
N ILE A 32 3.06 -3.10 -14.08
CA ILE A 32 3.72 -2.24 -15.08
C ILE A 32 3.22 -0.79 -14.97
N GLN A 33 1.90 -0.59 -14.82
CA GLN A 33 1.33 0.75 -14.66
C GLN A 33 1.85 1.47 -13.41
N ILE A 34 2.01 0.75 -12.30
CA ILE A 34 2.58 1.31 -11.06
C ILE A 34 4.05 1.68 -11.25
N LEU A 35 4.85 0.82 -11.90
CA LEU A 35 6.25 1.09 -12.21
C LEU A 35 6.40 2.36 -13.05
N LEU A 36 5.62 2.49 -14.12
CA LEU A 36 5.66 3.67 -15.00
C LEU A 36 5.22 4.96 -14.31
N SER A 37 4.37 4.85 -13.28
CA SER A 37 3.84 6.01 -12.56
C SER A 37 4.75 6.48 -11.43
N HIS A 38 5.92 5.83 -11.21
CA HIS A 38 6.77 6.00 -10.04
C HIS A 38 5.99 5.94 -8.71
N SER A 39 4.89 5.18 -8.71
CA SER A 39 4.05 4.99 -7.54
C SER A 39 4.63 3.88 -6.66
N ARG A 40 4.13 3.75 -5.43
CA ARG A 40 4.64 2.78 -4.46
C ARG A 40 4.40 1.34 -4.92
N GLU A 41 5.41 0.75 -5.55
CA GLU A 41 5.44 -0.54 -6.23
C GLU A 41 5.57 -1.73 -5.27
N VAL A 42 6.36 -1.58 -4.21
CA VAL A 42 6.67 -2.67 -3.27
C VAL A 42 5.40 -3.24 -2.62
N PRO A 43 4.47 -2.46 -2.04
CA PRO A 43 3.28 -3.01 -1.39
C PRO A 43 2.35 -3.73 -2.37
N PHE A 44 2.25 -3.24 -3.62
CA PHE A 44 1.42 -3.89 -4.62
C PHE A 44 2.03 -5.22 -5.05
N PHE A 45 3.35 -5.25 -5.24
CA PHE A 45 4.07 -6.48 -5.52
C PHE A 45 3.88 -7.54 -4.42
N ILE A 46 4.03 -7.15 -3.15
CA ILE A 46 3.80 -8.05 -2.01
C ILE A 46 2.33 -8.53 -1.97
N THR A 47 1.37 -7.66 -2.26
CA THR A 47 -0.06 -8.02 -2.34
C THR A 47 -0.31 -9.06 -3.43
N CYS A 48 0.28 -8.88 -4.62
CA CYS A 48 0.19 -9.82 -5.72
C CYS A 48 0.83 -11.18 -5.37
N LEU A 49 2.01 -11.18 -4.76
CA LEU A 49 2.67 -12.41 -4.31
C LEU A 49 1.85 -13.15 -3.25
N GLY A 50 1.32 -12.44 -2.26
CA GLY A 50 0.48 -13.02 -1.22
C GLY A 50 -0.79 -13.63 -1.80
N THR A 51 -1.45 -12.90 -2.70
CA THR A 51 -2.66 -13.37 -3.38
C THR A 51 -2.38 -14.60 -4.24
N LEU A 52 -1.33 -14.58 -5.06
CA LEU A 52 -0.96 -15.70 -5.91
C LEU A 52 -0.61 -16.94 -5.09
N THR A 53 0.12 -16.77 -3.99
CA THR A 53 0.47 -17.86 -3.05
C THR A 53 -0.77 -18.46 -2.42
N PHE A 54 -1.68 -17.61 -1.93
CA PHE A 54 -2.95 -18.03 -1.33
C PHE A 54 -3.79 -18.86 -2.32
N ILE A 55 -3.97 -18.36 -3.55
CA ILE A 55 -4.76 -19.07 -4.55
C ILE A 55 -4.07 -20.37 -4.97
N ASN A 56 -2.75 -20.35 -5.16
CA ASN A 56 -2.02 -21.55 -5.53
C ASN A 56 -2.20 -22.64 -4.48
N ARG A 57 -2.14 -22.28 -3.18
CA ARG A 57 -2.38 -23.21 -2.08
C ARG A 57 -3.83 -23.70 -2.03
N SER A 58 -4.80 -22.81 -2.24
CA SER A 58 -6.22 -23.11 -2.07
C SER A 58 -6.88 -23.81 -3.28
N LEU A 59 -6.51 -23.43 -4.50
CA LEU A 59 -7.16 -23.90 -5.75
C LEU A 59 -6.32 -24.91 -6.54
N ILE A 60 -4.99 -24.72 -6.64
CA ILE A 60 -4.13 -25.56 -7.49
C ILE A 60 -3.57 -26.76 -6.74
N ALA A 61 -2.88 -26.50 -5.63
CA ALA A 61 -2.08 -27.51 -4.93
C ALA A 61 -2.86 -28.81 -4.64
N PRO A 62 -4.04 -28.79 -3.99
CA PRO A 62 -4.77 -30.02 -3.69
C PRO A 62 -5.07 -30.85 -4.95
N PHE A 63 -5.63 -30.22 -5.98
CA PHE A 63 -5.99 -30.89 -7.23
C PHE A 63 -4.77 -31.36 -8.03
N PHE A 64 -3.67 -30.60 -8.00
CA PHE A 64 -2.45 -30.99 -8.69
C PHE A 64 -1.83 -32.24 -8.07
N TYR A 65 -1.69 -32.28 -6.75
CA TYR A 65 -1.08 -33.41 -6.06
C TYR A 65 -1.96 -34.65 -6.11
N GLU A 66 -3.28 -34.52 -5.92
CA GLU A 66 -4.22 -35.64 -6.04
C GLU A 66 -4.25 -36.20 -7.46
N LYS A 67 -4.31 -35.33 -8.48
CA LYS A 67 -4.22 -35.76 -9.88
C LYS A 67 -2.90 -36.48 -10.17
N LYS A 68 -1.78 -35.98 -9.63
CA LYS A 68 -0.45 -36.60 -9.79
C LYS A 68 -0.34 -37.94 -9.08
N ALA A 69 -0.98 -38.10 -7.92
CA ALA A 69 -1.04 -39.39 -7.21
C ALA A 69 -1.85 -40.42 -8.03
N ALA A 70 -3.03 -40.03 -8.52
CA ALA A 70 -3.85 -40.89 -9.38
C ALA A 70 -3.14 -41.27 -10.69
N GLU A 71 -2.39 -40.35 -11.31
CA GLU A 71 -1.59 -40.63 -12.52
C GLU A 71 -0.40 -41.58 -12.27
N LYS A 72 0.09 -41.69 -11.02
CA LYS A 72 1.13 -42.66 -10.67
C LYS A 72 0.56 -44.07 -10.51
N GLU A 73 -0.62 -44.18 -9.91
CA GLU A 73 -1.34 -45.45 -9.74
C GLU A 73 -1.92 -45.96 -11.07
N HIS A 74 -2.41 -45.02 -11.90
CA HIS A 74 -3.09 -45.30 -13.17
C HIS A 74 -2.51 -44.45 -14.32
N PRO A 75 -1.35 -44.83 -14.89
CA PRO A 75 -0.70 -44.09 -15.96
C PRO A 75 -1.58 -43.89 -17.20
N GLU A 76 -2.47 -44.83 -17.47
CA GLU A 76 -3.40 -44.82 -18.60
C GLU A 76 -4.44 -43.70 -18.50
N TRP A 77 -4.72 -43.18 -17.30
CA TRP A 77 -5.70 -42.10 -17.10
C TRP A 77 -5.21 -40.75 -17.64
N LYS A 78 -3.90 -40.57 -17.79
CA LYS A 78 -3.30 -39.33 -18.29
C LYS A 78 -3.84 -38.93 -19.67
N ASN A 79 -4.16 -39.91 -20.52
CA ASN A 79 -4.62 -39.67 -21.89
C ASN A 79 -6.16 -39.56 -22.01
N LEU A 80 -6.90 -39.79 -20.92
CA LEU A 80 -8.36 -39.72 -20.96
C LEU A 80 -8.84 -38.28 -21.17
N SER A 81 -9.86 -38.13 -22.00
CA SER A 81 -10.53 -36.86 -22.24
C SER A 81 -11.46 -36.48 -21.09
N THR A 82 -11.53 -35.18 -20.77
CA THR A 82 -12.46 -34.62 -19.79
C THR A 82 -13.75 -34.06 -20.42
N LYS A 83 -13.96 -34.29 -21.72
CA LYS A 83 -15.19 -33.87 -22.42
C LYS A 83 -16.39 -34.64 -21.86
N GLY A 84 -17.50 -33.94 -21.64
CA GLY A 84 -18.74 -34.52 -21.10
C GLY A 84 -18.78 -34.74 -19.59
N VAL A 85 -17.70 -34.42 -18.86
CA VAL A 85 -17.64 -34.63 -17.41
C VAL A 85 -18.31 -33.48 -16.68
N GLU A 86 -19.33 -33.77 -15.86
CA GLU A 86 -19.99 -32.80 -15.01
C GLU A 86 -19.17 -32.52 -13.76
N ILE A 87 -19.09 -31.24 -13.39
CA ILE A 87 -18.38 -30.79 -12.19
C ILE A 87 -19.42 -30.57 -11.10
N PRO A 88 -19.17 -31.06 -9.86
CA PRO A 88 -20.08 -30.81 -8.75
C PRO A 88 -20.24 -29.30 -8.50
N GLN A 89 -21.48 -28.88 -8.28
CA GLN A 89 -21.81 -27.47 -8.12
C GLN A 89 -21.03 -26.83 -6.96
N GLU A 90 -20.85 -27.55 -5.86
CA GLU A 90 -20.09 -27.11 -4.67
C GLU A 90 -18.67 -26.65 -5.03
N GLU A 91 -17.96 -27.41 -5.87
CA GLU A 91 -16.61 -27.06 -6.32
C GLU A 91 -16.61 -25.83 -7.23
N ILE A 92 -17.66 -25.64 -8.04
CA ILE A 92 -17.85 -24.45 -8.86
C ILE A 92 -18.00 -23.22 -7.97
N GLN A 93 -18.85 -23.29 -6.94
CA GLN A 93 -19.07 -22.19 -6.00
C GLN A 93 -17.79 -21.84 -5.22
N LYS A 94 -17.12 -22.85 -4.66
CA LYS A 94 -15.86 -22.68 -3.93
C LYS A 94 -14.78 -22.04 -4.80
N ARG A 95 -14.57 -22.56 -6.01
CA ARG A 95 -13.63 -22.00 -6.97
C ARG A 95 -13.98 -20.55 -7.29
N ASN A 96 -15.23 -20.29 -7.65
CA ASN A 96 -15.67 -18.95 -8.05
C ASN A 96 -15.53 -17.96 -6.89
N GLY A 97 -15.91 -18.33 -5.67
CA GLY A 97 -15.78 -17.47 -4.49
C GLY A 97 -14.33 -17.07 -4.22
N ILE A 98 -13.41 -18.03 -4.20
CA ILE A 98 -11.98 -17.76 -4.00
C ILE A 98 -11.40 -16.93 -5.16
N SER A 99 -11.83 -17.20 -6.39
CA SER A 99 -11.36 -16.47 -7.58
C SER A 99 -11.83 -15.02 -7.54
N ILE A 100 -13.12 -14.78 -7.29
CA ILE A 100 -13.71 -13.43 -7.20
C ILE A 100 -13.03 -12.63 -6.07
N LEU A 101 -12.88 -13.23 -4.89
CA LEU A 101 -12.17 -12.59 -3.77
C LEU A 101 -10.76 -12.15 -4.16
N SER A 102 -10.06 -13.00 -4.91
CA SER A 102 -8.70 -12.70 -5.35
C SER A 102 -8.64 -11.58 -6.38
N PHE A 103 -9.58 -11.53 -7.32
CA PHE A 103 -9.71 -10.41 -8.25
C PHE A 103 -9.98 -9.10 -7.50
N ILE A 104 -10.88 -9.11 -6.51
CA ILE A 104 -11.18 -7.93 -5.69
C ILE A 104 -9.92 -7.43 -4.98
N ILE A 105 -9.14 -8.33 -4.34
CA ILE A 105 -7.90 -7.95 -3.65
C ILE A 105 -6.91 -7.28 -4.61
N VAL A 106 -6.71 -7.84 -5.80
CA VAL A 106 -5.78 -7.27 -6.79
C VAL A 106 -6.27 -5.91 -7.30
N ILE A 107 -7.57 -5.79 -7.61
CA ILE A 107 -8.15 -4.54 -8.14
C ILE A 107 -8.15 -3.44 -7.08
N VAL A 108 -8.66 -3.72 -5.88
CA VAL A 108 -8.69 -2.75 -4.78
C VAL A 108 -7.27 -2.39 -4.33
N GLY A 109 -6.38 -3.39 -4.25
CA GLY A 109 -4.97 -3.18 -3.95
C GLY A 109 -4.29 -2.26 -4.96
N PHE A 110 -4.61 -2.39 -6.25
CA PHE A 110 -4.13 -1.46 -7.27
C PHE A 110 -4.62 -0.04 -7.00
N PHE A 111 -5.93 0.18 -6.85
CA PHE A 111 -6.47 1.53 -6.65
C PHE A 111 -5.99 2.20 -5.36
N MET A 112 -5.79 1.44 -4.29
CA MET A 112 -5.27 1.96 -3.01
C MET A 112 -3.81 2.40 -3.10
N LEU A 113 -3.02 1.73 -3.95
CA LEU A 113 -1.56 1.92 -4.02
C LEU A 113 -1.12 2.71 -5.26
N TYR A 114 -2.00 2.86 -6.25
CA TYR A 114 -1.78 3.66 -7.44
C TYR A 114 -1.97 5.14 -7.13
N ARG A 115 -0.86 5.87 -6.98
CA ARG A 115 -0.81 7.34 -6.92
C ARG A 115 0.13 7.85 -8.01
N PRO A 116 -0.38 8.28 -9.17
CA PRO A 116 0.47 8.84 -10.20
C PRO A 116 1.05 10.17 -9.69
N ALA A 117 2.37 10.36 -9.90
CA ALA A 117 3.00 11.64 -9.61
C ALA A 117 2.30 12.75 -10.41
N PRO A 118 2.08 13.94 -9.82
CA PRO A 118 1.57 15.07 -10.58
C PRO A 118 2.55 15.37 -11.72
N LYS A 119 2.02 15.49 -12.95
CA LYS A 119 2.80 15.94 -14.09
C LYS A 119 3.06 17.44 -13.92
N THR A 120 4.15 17.79 -13.25
CA THR A 120 4.70 19.13 -13.31
C THR A 120 5.30 19.29 -14.71
N ASP A 121 4.66 20.07 -15.57
CA ASP A 121 5.29 20.55 -16.79
C ASP A 121 6.48 21.43 -16.36
N VAL A 122 7.65 20.79 -16.24
CA VAL A 122 8.93 21.36 -15.77
C VAL A 122 9.33 22.65 -16.51
N GLY A 123 8.66 23.01 -17.62
CA GLY A 123 8.88 24.24 -18.37
C GLY A 123 7.95 25.42 -18.06
N THR A 124 6.80 25.25 -17.42
CA THR A 124 5.80 26.35 -17.30
C THR A 124 5.90 27.12 -15.99
N GLU A 125 6.31 26.45 -14.91
CA GLU A 125 6.39 27.05 -13.57
C GLU A 125 7.66 27.89 -13.39
N VAL A 126 8.75 27.51 -14.05
CA VAL A 126 10.00 28.30 -14.04
C VAL A 126 9.82 29.63 -14.80
N ILE A 127 8.95 29.69 -15.80
CA ILE A 127 8.70 30.92 -16.57
C ILE A 127 7.80 31.89 -15.78
N LYS A 128 6.80 31.41 -15.05
CA LYS A 128 5.94 32.28 -14.22
C LYS A 128 6.72 32.97 -13.11
N THR A 129 7.57 32.23 -12.39
CA THR A 129 8.38 32.80 -11.30
C THR A 129 9.32 33.90 -11.79
N ASN A 130 9.97 33.75 -12.94
CA ASN A 130 10.88 34.78 -13.45
C ASN A 130 10.14 36.01 -14.03
N SER A 131 8.93 35.84 -14.57
CA SER A 131 8.12 36.97 -15.06
C SER A 131 7.52 37.82 -13.93
N GLU A 132 7.33 37.25 -12.74
CA GLU A 132 6.77 37.95 -11.57
C GLU A 132 7.83 38.68 -10.75
N ILE A 133 9.12 38.29 -10.87
CA ILE A 133 10.24 38.96 -10.19
C ILE A 133 10.67 40.23 -10.94
N GLN A 134 10.35 40.38 -12.22
CA GLN A 134 10.80 41.52 -13.04
C GLN A 134 9.82 42.72 -13.08
N SER A 135 8.77 42.72 -12.26
CA SER A 135 7.76 43.80 -12.21
C SER A 135 7.79 44.68 -10.96
N VAL A 136 8.90 44.75 -10.23
CA VAL A 136 9.07 45.72 -9.13
C VAL A 136 9.98 46.86 -9.59
N PRO A 137 9.48 48.10 -9.77
CA PRO A 137 10.33 49.25 -10.06
C PRO A 137 11.08 49.67 -8.79
N GLU A 138 12.40 49.81 -8.92
CA GLU A 138 13.29 50.41 -7.92
C GLU A 138 12.85 51.83 -7.57
N SER A 139 12.30 52.06 -6.36
CA SER A 139 12.30 53.40 -5.79
C SER A 139 12.07 53.41 -4.27
N LEU A 140 13.04 53.98 -3.55
CA LEU A 140 12.91 54.79 -2.32
C LEU A 140 12.88 54.08 -0.95
N THR A 141 14.08 53.99 -0.37
CA THR A 141 14.52 54.46 0.97
C THR A 141 13.46 54.81 2.05
N GLU A 142 13.79 54.33 3.26
CA GLU A 142 13.54 54.91 4.60
C GLU A 142 12.51 54.23 5.55
N LYS A 143 12.96 54.06 6.80
CA LYS A 143 12.32 53.45 7.97
C LYS A 143 11.03 54.18 8.37
N GLU A 144 9.98 53.45 8.78
CA GLU A 144 9.34 53.55 10.10
C GLU A 144 8.17 52.56 10.28
N SER A 145 8.11 51.99 11.50
CA SER A 145 6.96 51.66 12.34
C SER A 145 5.57 51.28 11.75
N SER A 146 5.02 50.23 12.38
CA SER A 146 3.58 49.88 12.55
C SER A 146 2.87 49.06 11.47
N THR A 147 2.82 47.73 11.67
CA THR A 147 1.78 46.87 11.10
C THR A 147 0.79 46.50 12.20
N VAL A 148 -0.34 47.20 12.25
CA VAL A 148 -1.52 46.84 13.04
C VAL A 148 -2.51 46.11 12.14
N SER A 149 -2.75 44.86 12.51
CA SER A 149 -4.02 44.12 12.57
C SER A 149 -4.96 44.08 11.36
N ASN A 150 -5.11 42.87 10.83
CA ASN A 150 -6.40 42.35 10.38
C ASN A 150 -6.65 41.00 11.07
N LEU A 151 -7.28 41.00 12.25
CA LEU A 151 -7.84 39.81 12.87
C LEU A 151 -9.26 40.11 13.38
N THR A 152 -10.16 39.17 13.13
CA THR A 152 -11.61 39.26 13.27
C THR A 152 -12.03 39.17 14.74
N PRO A 153 -13.12 39.84 15.20
CA PRO A 153 -13.46 39.97 16.64
C PRO A 153 -13.68 38.67 17.43
N LYS A 154 -13.90 37.53 16.75
CA LYS A 154 -14.17 36.24 17.41
C LYS A 154 -12.91 35.52 17.92
N ASP A 155 -11.74 35.77 17.33
CA ASP A 155 -10.50 35.10 17.75
C ASP A 155 -9.93 35.70 19.05
N VAL A 156 -10.22 36.97 19.33
CA VAL A 156 -9.75 37.68 20.54
C VAL A 156 -10.48 37.19 21.79
N GLN A 157 -11.78 36.90 21.70
CA GLN A 157 -12.58 36.43 22.83
C GLN A 157 -12.18 34.99 23.24
N THR A 158 -11.92 34.13 22.26
CA THR A 158 -11.54 32.73 22.50
C THR A 158 -10.13 32.60 23.09
N LEU A 159 -9.18 33.47 22.72
CA LEU A 159 -7.84 33.47 23.33
C LEU A 159 -7.81 34.07 24.74
N GLN A 160 -8.72 34.99 25.05
CA GLN A 160 -8.80 35.59 26.38
C GLN A 160 -9.40 34.60 27.40
N GLU A 161 -10.43 33.83 27.00
CA GLU A 161 -10.98 32.71 27.79
C GLU A 161 -9.92 31.62 28.03
N LEU A 162 -9.16 31.21 27.00
CA LEU A 162 -8.11 30.19 27.14
C LEU A 162 -6.96 30.66 28.04
N LYS A 163 -6.63 31.96 28.00
CA LYS A 163 -5.57 32.52 28.86
C LYS A 163 -6.01 32.56 30.33
N GLU A 164 -7.28 32.89 30.60
CA GLU A 164 -7.84 32.96 31.95
C GLU A 164 -8.04 31.56 32.56
N GLU A 165 -8.33 30.55 31.74
CA GLU A 165 -8.42 29.14 32.17
C GLU A 165 -7.05 28.53 32.54
N ILE A 166 -5.97 28.95 31.87
CA ILE A 166 -4.59 28.50 32.15
C ILE A 166 -4.03 29.18 33.42
N GLU A 167 -4.41 30.43 33.69
CA GLU A 167 -3.88 31.21 34.82
C GLU A 167 -4.56 30.86 36.17
N SER A 168 -5.76 30.26 36.15
CA SER A 168 -6.51 29.92 37.37
C SER A 168 -6.30 28.49 37.92
N ASN A 169 -5.61 27.60 37.19
CA ASN A 169 -5.46 26.18 37.56
C ASN A 169 -4.01 25.70 37.79
N ALA A 170 -3.10 26.58 38.18
CA ALA A 170 -1.74 26.16 38.56
C ALA A 170 -1.64 25.79 40.06
N PRO A 171 -1.50 24.50 40.43
CA PRO A 171 -0.81 24.16 41.66
C PRO A 171 0.68 24.42 41.43
N SER A 172 1.24 25.31 42.24
CA SER A 172 2.67 25.51 42.42
C SER A 172 3.34 24.18 42.72
N ASP A 173 4.20 23.68 41.83
CA ASP A 173 5.44 23.01 42.20
C ASP A 173 6.40 22.86 41.01
N SER A 174 7.67 23.08 41.33
CA SER A 174 8.89 23.15 40.52
C SER A 174 9.07 22.11 39.40
N ASN A 175 9.54 22.54 38.22
CA ASN A 175 10.85 22.14 37.68
C ASN A 175 11.16 22.90 36.39
N SER A 176 12.09 23.86 36.44
CA SER A 176 12.69 24.41 35.23
C SER A 176 13.43 23.30 34.48
N LEU A 177 13.02 23.01 33.26
CA LEU A 177 13.64 22.01 32.40
C LEU A 177 15.07 22.46 32.05
N ASP A 178 16.06 21.95 32.77
CA ASP A 178 17.47 22.29 32.55
C ASP A 178 17.97 21.62 31.26
N ILE A 179 17.96 22.40 30.18
CA ILE A 179 18.30 21.97 28.81
C ILE A 179 19.71 21.36 28.74
N ASN A 180 20.61 21.75 29.65
CA ASN A 180 21.96 21.19 29.74
C ASN A 180 21.95 19.72 30.17
N LYS A 181 21.02 19.33 31.04
CA LYS A 181 20.87 17.94 31.51
C LYS A 181 20.35 17.02 30.41
N ALA A 182 19.44 17.51 29.56
CA ALA A 182 18.92 16.76 28.43
C ALA A 182 20.01 16.48 27.37
N LYS A 183 20.91 17.44 27.15
CA LYS A 183 22.05 17.28 26.23
C LYS A 183 23.04 16.21 26.72
N ASP A 184 23.32 16.19 28.02
CA ASP A 184 24.23 15.22 28.64
C ASP A 184 23.68 13.77 28.55
N PHE A 185 22.36 13.59 28.67
CA PHE A 185 21.71 12.30 28.45
C PHE A 185 21.78 11.82 26.99
N ALA A 186 21.65 12.74 26.01
CA ALA A 186 21.73 12.40 24.61
C ALA A 186 23.16 11.97 24.21
N GLU A 187 24.18 12.64 24.74
CA GLU A 187 25.58 12.31 24.48
C GLU A 187 25.96 10.96 25.11
N LYS A 188 25.49 10.68 26.33
CA LYS A 188 25.67 9.38 26.99
C LYS A 188 24.98 8.23 26.25
N ALA A 189 23.81 8.47 25.67
CA ALA A 189 23.09 7.49 24.86
C ALA A 189 23.82 7.17 23.53
N GLN A 190 24.44 8.16 22.88
CA GLN A 190 25.30 7.90 21.72
C GLN A 190 26.55 7.11 22.10
N GLN A 191 27.15 7.40 23.25
CA GLN A 191 28.32 6.66 23.73
C GLN A 191 28.03 5.20 24.10
N GLN A 192 26.80 4.86 24.49
CA GLN A 192 26.45 3.45 24.72
C GLN A 192 26.08 2.70 23.43
N ASN A 193 25.64 3.42 22.39
CA ASN A 193 25.26 2.83 21.11
C ASN A 193 26.48 2.51 20.22
N TRP A 194 27.60 3.22 20.38
CA TRP A 194 28.84 2.88 19.64
C TRP A 194 29.52 1.62 20.20
N LEU A 195 29.46 1.40 21.52
CA LEU A 195 30.04 0.21 22.19
C LEU A 195 29.36 -1.11 21.83
N LYS A 196 28.13 -1.08 21.28
CA LYS A 196 27.36 -2.28 20.90
C LYS A 196 27.49 -2.68 19.42
N ARG A 197 28.30 -1.97 18.61
CA ARG A 197 28.41 -2.22 17.16
C ARG A 197 29.67 -3.01 16.77
N GLY A 198 30.33 -3.66 17.72
CA GLY A 198 31.61 -4.35 17.55
C GLY A 198 31.65 -5.77 18.11
N GLU A 199 30.56 -6.53 17.99
CA GLU A 199 30.56 -8.01 18.10
C GLU A 199 29.91 -8.61 16.84
#